data_AF-A0A150HM25-F1
#
_entry.id   AF-A0A150HM25-F1
#
_cell.length_a   1.000
_cell.length_b   1.000
_cell.length_c   1.000
_cell.angle_alpha   90.00
_cell.angle_beta   90.00
_cell.angle_gamma   90.00
#
_symmetry.space_group_name_H-M   'P 1'
#
loop_
_entity.id
_entity.type
_entity.pdbx_description
1 polymer ?
#
loop_
_entity_poly.entity_id
_entity_poly.type
_entity_poly.pdbx_seq_one_letter_code
_entity_poly.pdbx_strand_id
1 'polypeptide(L)'
;MSSNIKHIKLSIFAKKYWDEDSRPCRATLVSHIQRGWLSGIKIGTHWFVQCTSWGEPIFYSSDTPKIDLHSPPITGNAIADRILAEI
;
A
#
# COMPACT_ATOMS: atom_id res chain seq x y z
N MET A 1 -17.05 19.75 -7.43
CA MET A 1 -15.94 19.83 -8.40
C MET A 1 -15.66 18.41 -8.87
N SER A 2 -15.87 18.10 -10.15
CA SER A 2 -15.67 16.74 -10.68
C SER A 2 -14.17 16.44 -10.71
N SER A 3 -13.66 15.85 -9.64
CA SER A 3 -12.30 15.32 -9.60
C SER A 3 -12.16 14.33 -10.76
N ASN A 4 -11.35 14.66 -11.75
CA ASN A 4 -11.06 13.79 -12.89
C ASN A 4 -10.17 12.64 -12.40
N ILE A 5 -10.79 11.67 -11.73
CA ILE A 5 -10.13 10.50 -11.16
C ILE A 5 -9.97 9.45 -12.27
N LYS A 6 -8.73 9.03 -12.49
CA LYS A 6 -8.38 7.93 -13.40
C LYS A 6 -8.08 6.68 -12.57
N HIS A 7 -8.47 5.53 -13.10
CA HIS A 7 -8.15 4.23 -12.52
C HIS A 7 -7.00 3.58 -13.28
N ILE A 8 -5.85 3.42 -12.64
CA ILE A 8 -4.68 2.78 -13.22
C ILE A 8 -4.56 1.36 -12.65
N LYS A 9 -4.45 0.35 -13.52
CA LYS A 9 -4.21 -1.04 -13.06
C LYS A 9 -2.95 -1.08 -12.20
N LEU A 10 -3.01 -1.81 -11.10
CA LEU A 10 -1.92 -1.91 -10.12
C LEU A 10 -0.59 -2.38 -10.74
N SER A 11 -0.64 -3.25 -11.75
CA SER A 11 0.54 -3.70 -12.50
C SER A 11 1.19 -2.59 -13.34
N ILE A 12 0.39 -1.67 -13.89
CA ILE A 12 0.87 -0.52 -14.67
C ILE A 12 1.40 0.55 -13.70
N PHE A 13 0.68 0.79 -12.61
CA PHE A 13 1.09 1.70 -11.55
C PHE A 13 2.47 1.31 -11.00
N ALA A 14 2.67 0.03 -10.66
CA ALA A 14 3.95 -0.47 -10.18
C ALA A 14 5.10 -0.33 -11.19
N LYS A 15 4.81 -0.35 -12.49
CA LYS A 15 5.80 -0.10 -13.56
C LYS A 15 6.17 1.36 -13.73
N LYS A 16 5.24 2.27 -13.44
CA LYS A 16 5.42 3.71 -13.61
C LYS A 16 6.22 4.34 -12.46
N TYR A 17 6.09 3.80 -11.25
CA TYR A 17 6.65 4.39 -10.03
C TYR A 17 7.88 3.66 -9.47
N TRP A 18 8.14 2.44 -9.92
CA TRP A 18 9.31 1.66 -9.49
C TRP A 18 9.99 0.99 -10.69
N ASP A 19 11.31 1.02 -10.64
CA ASP A 19 12.19 0.23 -11.50
C ASP A 19 11.99 -1.27 -11.24
N GLU A 20 12.47 -2.10 -12.17
CA GLU A 20 12.22 -3.54 -12.16
C GLU A 20 12.74 -4.23 -10.89
N ASP A 21 13.91 -3.80 -10.39
CA ASP A 21 14.55 -4.37 -9.20
C ASP A 21 13.94 -3.87 -7.87
N SER A 22 13.26 -2.73 -7.88
CA SER A 22 12.69 -2.10 -6.68
C SER A 22 11.16 -2.22 -6.60
N ARG A 23 10.55 -2.96 -7.54
CA ARG A 23 9.09 -3.04 -7.63
C ARG A 23 8.50 -3.81 -6.45
N PRO A 24 7.62 -3.20 -5.65
CA PRO A 24 6.93 -3.91 -4.59
C PRO A 24 6.05 -5.01 -5.19
N CYS A 25 6.00 -6.16 -4.52
CA CYS A 25 5.13 -7.25 -4.91
C CYS A 25 3.66 -6.80 -4.95
N ARG A 26 2.86 -7.43 -5.84
CA ARG A 26 1.42 -7.14 -5.95
C ARG A 26 0.72 -7.25 -4.60
N ALA A 27 1.08 -8.23 -3.78
CA ALA A 27 0.52 -8.43 -2.44
C ALA A 27 0.79 -7.24 -1.51
N THR A 28 2.00 -6.67 -1.55
CA THR A 28 2.38 -5.49 -0.75
C THR A 28 1.53 -4.27 -1.12
N LEU A 29 1.38 -4.00 -2.41
CA LEU A 29 0.55 -2.89 -2.88
C LEU A 29 -0.94 -3.09 -2.55
N VAL A 30 -1.45 -4.32 -2.61
CA VAL A 30 -2.81 -4.64 -2.17
C VAL A 30 -2.95 -4.43 -0.66
N SER A 31 -1.96 -4.84 0.13
CA SER A 31 -1.90 -4.60 1.57
C SER A 31 -1.93 -3.08 1.87
N HIS A 32 -1.18 -2.27 1.12
CA HIS A 32 -1.22 -0.81 1.25
C HIS A 32 -2.62 -0.25 0.97
N ILE A 33 -3.33 -0.77 -0.03
CA ILE A 33 -4.71 -0.35 -0.32
C ILE A 33 -5.66 -0.76 0.81
N GLN A 34 -5.55 -2.01 1.29
CA GLN A 34 -6.38 -2.52 2.38
C GLN A 34 -6.13 -1.77 3.70
N ARG A 35 -4.89 -1.35 3.94
CA ARG A 35 -4.48 -0.51 5.07
C ARG A 35 -4.84 0.96 4.92
N GLY A 36 -5.41 1.37 3.78
CA GLY A 36 -5.75 2.76 3.50
C GLY A 36 -4.55 3.66 3.17
N TRP A 37 -3.35 3.10 3.00
CA TRP A 37 -2.14 3.86 2.62
C TRP A 37 -2.15 4.29 1.16
N LEU A 38 -2.94 3.62 0.32
CA LEU A 38 -2.97 3.85 -1.11
C LEU A 38 -4.42 3.83 -1.58
N SER A 39 -4.87 4.89 -2.25
CA SER A 39 -6.24 4.98 -2.75
C SER A 39 -6.44 3.99 -3.88
N GLY A 40 -7.04 2.85 -3.58
CA GLY A 40 -7.28 1.80 -4.54
C GLY A 40 -8.67 1.21 -4.45
N ILE A 41 -9.14 0.68 -5.56
CA ILE A 41 -10.43 0.03 -5.69
C ILE A 41 -10.27 -1.33 -6.37
N LYS A 42 -11.02 -2.32 -5.90
CA LYS A 42 -11.11 -3.62 -6.54
C LYS A 42 -12.30 -3.61 -7.49
N ILE A 43 -12.05 -3.82 -8.79
CA ILE A 43 -13.09 -3.94 -9.80
C ILE A 43 -12.94 -5.32 -10.45
N GLY A 44 -13.90 -6.20 -10.16
CA GLY A 44 -13.81 -7.62 -10.52
C GLY A 44 -12.62 -8.31 -9.84
N THR A 45 -11.75 -8.92 -10.64
CA THR A 45 -10.55 -9.65 -10.18
C THR A 45 -9.29 -8.77 -10.10
N HIS A 46 -9.38 -7.50 -10.51
CA HIS A 46 -8.24 -6.60 -10.62
C HIS A 46 -8.30 -5.47 -9.61
N TRP A 47 -7.12 -5.08 -9.13
CA TRP A 47 -6.93 -3.89 -8.30
C TRP A 47 -6.50 -2.71 -9.16
N PHE A 48 -7.07 -1.56 -8.86
CA PHE A 48 -6.79 -0.29 -9.52
C PHE A 48 -6.39 0.74 -8.47
N VAL A 49 -5.46 1.62 -8.83
CA VAL A 49 -5.09 2.79 -8.05
C VAL A 49 -5.84 3.99 -8.61
N GLN A 50 -6.44 4.77 -7.73
CA GLN A 50 -7.07 6.04 -8.08
C GLN A 50 -5.99 7.10 -8.20
N CYS A 51 -5.88 7.69 -9.37
CA CYS A 51 -4.91 8.71 -9.71
C CYS A 51 -5.62 9.98 -10.18
N THR A 52 -4.98 11.13 -10.00
CA THR A 52 -5.42 12.40 -10.59
C THR A 52 -5.28 12.36 -12.12
N SER A 53 -5.83 13.35 -12.82
CA SER A 53 -5.73 13.50 -14.28
C SER A 53 -4.29 13.46 -14.80
N TRP A 54 -3.36 13.97 -13.98
CA TRP A 54 -1.91 14.06 -14.20
C TRP A 54 -1.19 12.73 -13.93
N GLY A 55 -1.93 11.73 -13.45
CA GLY A 55 -1.45 10.38 -13.25
C GLY A 55 -0.68 10.19 -11.96
N GLU A 56 -0.80 11.11 -11.00
CA GLU A 56 -0.29 10.99 -9.64
C GLU A 56 -1.29 10.20 -8.78
N PRO A 57 -0.85 9.21 -7.99
CA PRO A 57 -1.71 8.52 -7.04
C PRO A 57 -2.30 9.53 -6.06
N ILE A 58 -3.60 9.42 -5.83
CA ILE A 58 -4.29 10.23 -4.83
C ILE A 58 -3.86 9.69 -3.47
N PHE A 59 -2.84 10.31 -2.87
CA PHE A 59 -2.46 10.05 -1.48
C PHE A 59 -3.14 11.06 -0.54
N TYR A 60 -3.51 10.54 0.63
CA TYR A 60 -4.06 11.19 1.82
C TYR A 60 -5.39 11.95 1.69
N SER A 61 -6.44 11.31 2.20
CA SER A 61 -7.16 11.96 3.31
C SER A 61 -6.25 11.90 4.54
N SER A 62 -5.99 13.05 5.15
CA SER A 62 -5.29 13.20 6.45
C SER A 62 -5.99 12.49 7.62
N ASP A 63 -7.15 11.89 7.35
CA ASP A 63 -8.09 11.23 8.25
C ASP A 63 -7.94 9.70 8.27
N THR A 64 -6.82 9.15 7.78
CA THR A 64 -6.57 7.72 7.99
C THR A 64 -6.04 7.52 9.39
N PRO A 65 -6.81 6.90 10.31
CA PRO A 65 -6.30 6.61 11.64
C PRO A 65 -5.07 5.74 11.45
N LYS A 66 -3.95 6.21 11.99
CA LYS A 66 -2.69 5.47 12.04
C LYS A 66 -3.02 4.15 12.72
N ILE A 67 -3.10 3.07 11.95
CA ILE A 67 -3.37 1.74 12.51
C ILE A 67 -2.21 1.46 13.45
N ASP A 68 -2.49 1.32 14.74
CA ASP A 68 -1.49 0.90 15.71
C ASP A 68 -1.02 -0.50 15.30
N LEU A 69 0.21 -0.55 14.80
CA LEU A 69 0.90 -1.80 14.54
C LEU A 69 1.19 -2.41 15.90
N HIS A 70 0.29 -3.27 16.38
CA HIS A 70 0.61 -4.12 17.52
C HIS A 70 1.87 -4.91 17.20
N SER A 71 2.84 -4.87 18.11
CA SER A 71 4.09 -5.60 18.00
C SER A 71 3.81 -7.05 17.62
N PRO A 72 4.63 -7.64 16.72
CA PRO A 72 4.42 -9.02 16.30
C PRO A 72 4.37 -9.93 17.54
N PRO A 73 3.53 -10.98 17.53
CA PRO A 73 3.47 -11.93 18.64
C PRO A 73 4.85 -12.55 18.84
N ILE A 74 5.18 -12.79 20.11
CA ILE A 74 6.40 -13.51 20.53
C ILE A 74 6.58 -14.77 19.69
N THR A 75 7.75 -14.87 19.09
CA THR A 75 8.11 -15.92 18.13
C THR A 75 8.42 -17.25 18.81
N GLY A 76 8.58 -17.26 20.14
CA GLY A 76 8.95 -18.44 20.92
C GLY A 76 10.43 -18.81 20.79
N ASN A 77 11.21 -17.96 20.12
CA ASN A 77 12.65 -18.07 19.99
C ASN A 77 13.31 -16.91 20.74
N ALA A 78 14.02 -17.24 21.83
CA ALA A 78 14.61 -16.26 22.73
C ALA A 78 15.54 -15.24 22.04
N ILE A 79 16.16 -15.60 20.91
CA ILE A 79 17.06 -14.71 20.17
C ILE A 79 16.25 -13.74 19.30
N ALA A 80 15.22 -14.22 18.61
CA ALA A 80 14.36 -13.39 17.76
C ALA A 80 13.50 -12.44 18.61
N ASP A 81 13.04 -12.90 19.77
CA ASP A 81 12.27 -12.09 20.73
C ASP A 81 13.14 -10.99 21.37
N ARG A 82 14.44 -11.24 21.58
CA ARG A 82 15.38 -10.22 22.08
C ARG A 82 15.64 -9.13 21.04
N ILE A 83 15.81 -9.50 19.77
CA ILE A 83 15.99 -8.56 18.66
C ILE A 83 14.73 -7.71 18.45
N LEU A 84 13.54 -8.32 18.59
CA LEU A 84 12.26 -7.61 18.53
C LEU A 84 12.04 -6.63 19.70
N ALA A 85 12.70 -6.85 20.84
CA ALA A 85 12.58 -5.98 22.01
C ALA A 85 13.56 -4.78 22.01
N GLU A 86 14.57 -4.79 21.14
CA GLU A 86 15.56 -3.71 21.01
C GLU A 86 15.23 -2.67 19.92
N ILE A 87 14.11 -2.84 19.20
CA ILE A 87 13.61 -1.92 18.16
C ILE A 87 12.49 -1.05 18.73
#